data_AF-A0A496XPQ7-F1
#
_entry.id   AF-A0A496XPQ7-F1
#
_cell.length_a   1.000
_cell.length_b   1.000
_cell.length_c   1.000
_cell.angle_alpha   90.00
_cell.angle_beta   90.00
_cell.angle_gamma   90.00
#
_symmetry.space_group_name_H-M   'P 1'
#
loop_
_entity.id
_entity.type
_entity.pdbx_description
1 polymer ?
#
loop_
_entity_poly.entity_id
_entity_poly.type
_entity_poly.pdbx_seq_one_letter_code
_entity_poly.pdbx_strand_id
1 'polypeptide(L)'
;MKFLLLLFFVTSASAQMIGNVPLNEIKMSKEKRTLVKKLLSARALNLKGIYEDLNLEGRKGMDKQRNFTTANPYLPRFKENYGYPYTNLKYSIPENPQNYSIDKRRKIIRYFGQEPVVDFLTKKNKGVCGVRFVDNKQEKYLLKSFDSESEAQDAGYMITHRSHCGTCSSLKDLAVYLAKPDLTTPAKSCSRGLNLNKVKKCYKKIIGFSNNCAEVWAYSSEQTRRHCGKTCIKFYGLLNLLRDSMDRSNLDEEGNLNVCIACDEYKSGPGFKYGVGRNRRNSGITSAIQREESDLYVIDHYKYFR
;
A
#
# COMPACT_ATOMS: atom_id res chain seq x y z
N MET A 1 30.32 27.76 -50.78
CA MET A 1 29.92 26.45 -50.22
C MET A 1 29.04 26.66 -48.99
N LYS A 2 27.73 26.47 -49.11
CA LYS A 2 26.79 26.51 -47.97
C LYS A 2 26.74 25.11 -47.35
N PHE A 3 27.28 24.96 -46.15
CA PHE A 3 27.14 23.73 -45.36
C PHE A 3 25.73 23.72 -44.75
N LEU A 4 24.86 22.86 -45.29
CA LEU A 4 23.54 22.57 -44.74
C LEU A 4 23.72 21.47 -43.68
N LEU A 5 23.80 21.86 -42.40
CA LEU A 5 23.77 20.91 -41.28
C LEU A 5 22.32 20.47 -41.04
N LEU A 6 21.96 19.30 -41.58
CA LEU A 6 20.73 18.61 -41.19
C LEU A 6 20.89 18.05 -39.77
N LEU A 7 20.35 18.76 -38.78
CA LEU A 7 20.11 18.23 -37.44
C LEU A 7 18.93 17.25 -37.50
N PHE A 8 19.25 15.96 -37.54
CA PHE A 8 18.27 14.91 -37.24
C PHE A 8 17.88 15.00 -35.76
N PHE A 9 16.74 15.64 -35.48
CA PHE A 9 16.05 15.48 -34.20
C PHE A 9 15.44 14.09 -34.14
N VAL A 10 16.23 13.10 -33.70
CA VAL A 10 15.66 11.85 -33.17
C VAL A 10 15.03 12.21 -31.84
N THR A 11 13.72 12.45 -31.85
CA THR A 11 12.92 12.50 -30.63
C THR A 11 12.87 11.08 -30.06
N SER A 12 13.85 10.74 -29.21
CA SER A 12 13.77 9.50 -28.46
C SER A 12 12.59 9.64 -27.48
N ALA A 13 11.46 9.05 -27.85
CA ALA A 13 10.35 8.87 -26.92
C ALA A 13 10.91 8.13 -25.71
N SER A 14 11.15 8.87 -24.61
CA SER A 14 11.79 8.31 -23.43
C SER A 14 10.96 7.10 -22.98
N ALA A 15 11.63 5.95 -22.85
CA ALA A 15 10.95 4.72 -22.48
C ALA A 15 10.20 4.94 -21.15
N GLN A 16 8.91 4.59 -21.12
CA GLN A 16 8.15 4.61 -19.86
C GLN A 16 8.74 3.57 -18.91
N MET A 17 8.89 3.93 -17.64
CA MET A 17 9.56 3.12 -16.61
C MET A 17 8.58 2.66 -15.53
N ILE A 18 8.78 1.45 -15.00
CA ILE A 18 8.23 1.02 -13.71
C ILE A 18 9.38 0.85 -12.74
N GLY A 19 9.56 1.84 -11.86
CA GLY A 19 10.75 1.92 -11.01
C GLY A 19 11.98 2.14 -11.88
N ASN A 20 12.93 1.22 -11.81
CA ASN A 20 14.18 1.26 -12.56
C ASN A 20 14.18 0.33 -13.79
N VAL A 21 13.03 -0.28 -14.12
CA VAL A 21 12.92 -1.22 -15.25
C VAL A 21 12.09 -0.57 -16.37
N PRO A 22 12.62 -0.51 -17.61
CA PRO A 22 11.85 -0.11 -18.79
C PRO A 22 10.62 -1.01 -19.02
N LEU A 23 9.48 -0.41 -19.36
CA LEU A 23 8.22 -1.14 -19.49
C LEU A 23 8.24 -2.22 -20.60
N ASN A 24 9.07 -2.04 -21.63
CA ASN A 24 9.29 -3.01 -22.70
C ASN A 24 10.07 -4.25 -22.23
N GLU A 25 10.88 -4.15 -21.18
CA GLU A 25 11.64 -5.27 -20.60
C GLU A 25 10.80 -6.12 -19.64
N ILE A 26 9.65 -5.61 -19.20
CA ILE A 26 8.76 -6.34 -18.31
C ILE A 26 7.93 -7.35 -19.11
N LYS A 27 8.04 -8.63 -18.74
CA LYS A 27 7.28 -9.74 -19.33
C LYS A 27 5.79 -9.61 -18.99
N MET A 28 4.98 -9.30 -20.01
CA MET A 28 3.51 -9.24 -19.94
C MET A 28 2.90 -9.31 -21.34
N SER A 29 1.59 -9.58 -21.43
CA SER A 29 0.87 -9.57 -22.72
C SER A 29 0.83 -8.16 -23.33
N LYS A 30 0.55 -8.09 -24.64
CA LYS A 30 0.44 -6.81 -25.36
C LYS A 30 -0.69 -5.96 -24.80
N GLU A 31 -1.83 -6.56 -24.50
CA GLU A 31 -3.03 -5.93 -23.94
C GLU A 31 -2.72 -5.35 -22.56
N LYS A 32 -2.08 -6.14 -21.69
CA LYS A 32 -1.67 -5.70 -20.36
C LYS A 32 -0.67 -4.55 -20.43
N ARG A 33 0.28 -4.59 -21.37
CA ARG A 33 1.23 -3.49 -21.60
C ARG A 33 0.52 -2.21 -22.03
N THR A 34 -0.45 -2.30 -22.93
CA THR A 34 -1.27 -1.15 -23.36
C THR A 34 -2.04 -0.56 -22.18
N LEU A 35 -2.69 -1.40 -21.35
CA LEU A 35 -3.36 -0.96 -20.14
C LEU A 35 -2.40 -0.24 -19.19
N VAL A 36 -1.24 -0.83 -18.89
CA VAL A 36 -0.23 -0.22 -18.00
C VAL A 36 0.24 1.14 -18.53
N LYS A 37 0.45 1.29 -19.84
CA LYS A 37 0.80 2.60 -20.44
C LYS A 37 -0.29 3.65 -20.21
N LYS A 38 -1.57 3.30 -20.44
CA LYS A 38 -2.70 4.22 -20.20
C LYS A 38 -2.79 4.61 -18.72
N LEU A 39 -2.66 3.64 -17.81
CA LEU A 39 -2.67 3.87 -16.36
C LEU A 39 -1.54 4.79 -15.90
N LEU A 40 -0.33 4.66 -16.45
CA LEU A 40 0.81 5.52 -16.13
C LEU A 40 0.64 6.96 -16.62
N SER A 41 -0.03 7.14 -17.76
CA SER A 41 -0.31 8.46 -18.34
C SER A 41 -1.47 9.18 -17.66
N ALA A 42 -2.43 8.46 -17.09
CA ALA A 42 -3.58 9.03 -16.41
C ALA A 42 -3.20 9.73 -15.09
N ARG A 43 -3.74 10.93 -14.86
CA ARG A 43 -3.46 11.76 -13.69
C ARG A 43 -4.70 12.01 -12.82
N ALA A 44 -4.59 11.66 -11.55
CA ALA A 44 -5.58 12.02 -10.53
C ALA A 44 -5.54 13.53 -10.27
N LEU A 45 -6.72 14.16 -10.15
CA LEU A 45 -6.84 15.59 -9.88
C LEU A 45 -6.98 15.92 -8.40
N ASN A 46 -7.32 14.95 -7.55
CA ASN A 46 -7.70 15.19 -6.15
C ASN A 46 -6.94 14.36 -5.11
N LEU A 47 -5.72 13.89 -5.42
CA LEU A 47 -4.94 13.06 -4.49
C LEU A 47 -4.69 13.71 -3.13
N LYS A 48 -4.51 15.04 -3.09
CA LYS A 48 -4.33 15.77 -1.83
C LYS A 48 -5.54 15.55 -0.90
N GLY A 49 -6.75 15.74 -1.42
CA GLY A 49 -7.98 15.49 -0.67
C GLY A 49 -8.10 14.04 -0.21
N ILE A 50 -7.76 13.07 -1.07
CA ILE A 50 -7.75 11.64 -0.68
C ILE A 50 -6.83 11.38 0.52
N TYR A 51 -5.71 12.07 0.63
CA TYR A 51 -4.78 11.88 1.74
C TYR A 51 -5.25 12.61 3.01
N GLU A 52 -5.90 13.76 2.85
CA GLU A 52 -6.53 14.49 3.96
C GLU A 52 -7.72 13.70 4.54
N ASP A 53 -8.50 13.03 3.69
CA ASP A 53 -9.64 12.17 4.08
C ASP A 53 -9.22 10.94 4.92
N LEU A 54 -7.94 10.59 4.93
CA LEU A 54 -7.40 9.58 5.86
C LEU A 54 -7.43 10.05 7.31
N ASN A 55 -7.64 11.35 7.56
CA ASN A 55 -7.77 11.93 8.91
C ASN A 55 -6.66 11.50 9.89
N LEU A 56 -5.47 11.19 9.35
CA LEU A 56 -4.33 10.79 10.14
C LEU A 56 -3.70 12.04 10.75
N GLU A 57 -3.51 12.02 12.06
CA GLU A 57 -2.80 13.06 12.77
C GLU A 57 -1.36 13.15 12.28
N GLY A 58 -0.99 14.32 11.75
CA GLY A 58 0.40 14.70 11.58
C GLY A 58 0.92 15.29 12.89
N ARG A 59 1.97 14.71 13.50
CA ARG A 59 2.52 15.27 14.75
C ARG A 59 3.51 16.41 14.54
N LYS A 60 3.19 17.57 15.13
CA LYS A 60 4.18 18.56 15.60
C LYS A 60 5.21 17.86 16.49
N GLY A 61 6.47 17.83 16.09
CA GLY A 61 7.62 17.57 16.96
C GLY A 61 8.23 16.15 16.99
N MET A 62 7.53 15.09 16.59
CA MET A 62 8.07 13.70 16.65
C MET A 62 8.49 13.11 15.30
N ASP A 63 8.08 13.72 14.18
CA ASP A 63 8.42 13.26 12.84
C ASP A 63 9.00 14.42 12.00
N LYS A 64 10.07 15.07 12.48
CA LYS A 64 10.94 15.90 11.62
C LYS A 64 11.68 15.06 10.58
N GLN A 65 11.05 14.04 10.00
CA GLN A 65 11.45 13.51 8.72
C GLN A 65 11.04 14.52 7.67
N ARG A 66 11.86 15.58 7.54
CA ARG A 66 11.67 16.76 6.68
C ARG A 66 11.27 16.47 5.21
N ASN A 67 11.27 15.20 4.81
CA ASN A 67 11.05 14.73 3.46
C ASN A 67 9.80 13.84 3.31
N PHE A 68 8.96 13.66 4.33
CA PHE A 68 7.70 12.91 4.20
C PHE A 68 6.51 13.87 4.06
N THR A 69 5.57 13.51 3.18
CA THR A 69 4.38 14.30 2.84
C THR A 69 3.08 13.69 3.33
N THR A 70 3.12 12.42 3.73
CA THR A 70 2.00 11.67 4.31
C THR A 70 2.16 11.57 5.83
N ALA A 71 1.04 11.48 6.53
CA ALA A 71 1.04 11.19 7.96
C ALA A 71 1.37 9.71 8.21
N ASN A 72 2.00 9.44 9.36
CA ASN A 72 2.40 8.10 9.75
C ASN A 72 1.20 7.35 10.36
N PRO A 73 0.68 6.27 9.75
CA PRO A 73 -0.51 5.58 10.24
C PRO A 73 -0.31 4.86 11.59
N TYR A 74 0.92 4.76 12.08
CA TYR A 74 1.25 4.09 13.34
C TYR A 74 1.44 5.05 14.53
N LEU A 75 1.59 6.34 14.27
CA LEU A 75 1.94 7.34 15.28
C LEU A 75 1.09 8.61 15.11
N PRO A 76 0.45 9.12 16.17
CA PRO A 76 0.40 8.58 17.52
C PRO A 76 -0.28 7.22 17.64
N ARG A 77 0.17 6.40 18.58
CA ARG A 77 -0.58 5.19 18.92
C ARG A 77 -1.82 5.54 19.72
N PHE A 78 -2.96 5.04 19.26
CA PHE A 78 -4.20 5.11 20.00
C PHE A 78 -4.13 4.23 21.25
N LYS A 79 -4.70 4.74 22.33
CA LYS A 79 -4.81 4.06 23.61
C LYS A 79 -6.13 4.45 24.24
N GLU A 80 -6.77 3.51 24.89
CA GLU A 80 -8.00 3.75 25.62
C GLU A 80 -7.99 2.98 26.93
N ASN A 81 -8.70 3.53 27.92
CA ASN A 81 -8.93 2.87 29.20
C ASN A 81 -10.12 1.93 29.07
N TYR A 82 -10.09 0.80 29.76
CA TYR A 82 -11.19 -0.16 29.74
C TYR A 82 -11.71 -0.47 31.14
N GLY A 83 -13.02 -0.68 31.25
CA GLY A 83 -13.67 -1.25 32.43
C GLY A 83 -13.61 -2.78 32.43
N TYR A 84 -13.75 -3.45 33.58
CA TYR A 84 -13.68 -4.91 33.63
C TYR A 84 -14.99 -5.55 33.11
N PRO A 85 -14.95 -6.64 32.30
CA PRO A 85 -13.75 -7.30 31.77
C PRO A 85 -13.12 -6.60 30.57
N TYR A 86 -13.87 -5.89 29.73
CA TYR A 86 -13.42 -4.97 28.67
C TYR A 86 -14.56 -4.02 28.25
N THR A 87 -15.20 -3.38 29.22
CA THR A 87 -16.33 -2.46 28.99
C THR A 87 -15.85 -1.04 28.69
N ASN A 88 -16.75 -0.21 28.13
CA ASN A 88 -16.53 1.22 27.85
C ASN A 88 -15.42 1.52 26.84
N LEU A 89 -15.12 0.57 25.96
CA LEU A 89 -14.23 0.82 24.83
C LEU A 89 -14.96 1.65 23.77
N LYS A 90 -14.25 2.59 23.16
CA LYS A 90 -14.73 3.36 22.01
C LYS A 90 -14.89 2.47 20.78
N TYR A 91 -13.99 1.51 20.61
CA TYR A 91 -14.03 0.54 19.52
C TYR A 91 -14.07 -0.90 20.06
N SER A 92 -14.71 -1.78 19.31
CA SER A 92 -14.68 -3.21 19.64
C SER A 92 -13.24 -3.73 19.63
N ILE A 93 -12.93 -4.71 20.48
CA ILE A 93 -11.60 -5.32 20.46
C ILE A 93 -11.39 -6.01 19.10
N PRO A 94 -10.28 -5.76 18.39
CA PRO A 94 -9.96 -6.48 17.17
C PRO A 94 -9.93 -7.99 17.43
N GLU A 95 -10.51 -8.76 16.51
CA GLU A 95 -10.63 -10.23 16.65
C GLU A 95 -9.29 -10.91 16.96
N ASN A 96 -8.21 -10.43 16.32
CA ASN A 96 -6.88 -10.95 16.60
C ASN A 96 -6.20 -10.22 17.78
N PRO A 97 -5.85 -10.92 18.88
CA PRO A 97 -5.23 -10.32 20.06
C PRO A 97 -3.79 -9.80 19.81
N GLN A 98 -3.16 -10.15 18.69
CA GLN A 98 -1.84 -9.63 18.31
C GLN A 98 -1.89 -8.19 17.74
N ASN A 99 -3.09 -7.65 17.47
CA ASN A 99 -3.28 -6.29 16.95
C ASN A 99 -3.15 -5.19 18.03
N TYR A 100 -3.07 -5.57 19.31
CA TYR A 100 -2.98 -4.63 20.42
C TYR A 100 -2.16 -5.24 21.58
N SER A 101 -1.92 -4.43 22.61
CA SER A 101 -1.31 -4.88 23.87
C SER A 101 -2.13 -4.37 25.04
N ILE A 102 -2.29 -5.21 26.07
CA ILE A 102 -3.09 -4.89 27.26
C ILE A 102 -2.16 -4.66 28.45
N ASP A 103 -2.35 -3.54 29.13
CA ASP A 103 -1.78 -3.25 30.44
C ASP A 103 -2.86 -3.48 31.50
N LYS A 104 -2.93 -4.69 32.04
CA LYS A 104 -3.97 -5.07 33.02
C LYS A 104 -3.90 -4.24 34.31
N ARG A 105 -2.70 -3.82 34.71
CA ARG A 105 -2.48 -3.02 35.93
C ARG A 105 -3.07 -1.62 35.78
N ARG A 106 -2.84 -0.99 34.63
CA ARG A 106 -3.34 0.36 34.35
C ARG A 106 -4.71 0.37 33.67
N LYS A 107 -5.24 -0.81 33.32
CA LYS A 107 -6.47 -1.01 32.53
C LYS A 107 -6.44 -0.22 31.21
N ILE A 108 -5.33 -0.33 30.48
CA ILE A 108 -5.13 0.35 29.19
C ILE A 108 -4.98 -0.67 28.07
N ILE A 109 -5.68 -0.46 26.96
CA ILE A 109 -5.38 -1.11 25.67
C ILE A 109 -4.52 -0.16 24.84
N ARG A 110 -3.45 -0.68 24.23
CA ARG A 110 -2.58 0.07 23.32
C ARG A 110 -2.56 -0.58 21.96
N TYR A 111 -2.98 0.17 20.95
CA TYR A 111 -3.02 -0.28 19.57
C TYR A 111 -1.70 0.05 18.85
N PHE A 112 -1.43 -0.64 17.75
CA PHE A 112 -0.26 -0.37 16.92
C PHE A 112 -0.46 0.77 15.91
N GLY A 113 -1.69 1.26 15.75
CA GLY A 113 -2.09 2.34 14.83
C GLY A 113 -2.64 3.59 15.53
N GLN A 114 -2.92 4.63 14.74
CA GLN A 114 -3.72 5.78 15.17
C GLN A 114 -5.21 5.41 15.37
N GLU A 115 -5.99 6.32 15.94
CA GLU A 115 -7.42 6.10 16.19
C GLU A 115 -8.21 5.76 14.90
N PRO A 116 -8.07 6.48 13.77
CA PRO A 116 -8.79 6.14 12.54
C PRO A 116 -8.44 4.74 12.00
N VAL A 117 -7.22 4.26 12.28
CA VAL A 117 -6.77 2.91 11.91
C VAL A 117 -7.50 1.86 12.75
N VAL A 118 -7.74 2.13 14.04
CA VAL A 118 -8.45 1.23 14.94
C VAL A 118 -9.93 1.16 14.58
N ASP A 119 -10.55 2.29 14.27
CA ASP A 119 -11.91 2.35 13.71
C ASP A 119 -12.02 1.50 12.44
N PHE A 120 -11.13 1.73 11.47
CA PHE A 120 -11.06 0.94 10.23
C PHE A 120 -10.88 -0.57 10.46
N LEU A 121 -10.05 -0.95 11.44
CA LEU A 121 -9.79 -2.36 11.74
C LEU A 121 -11.02 -3.07 12.29
N THR A 122 -11.88 -2.35 13.01
CA THR A 122 -13.04 -2.89 13.73
C THR A 122 -14.34 -2.79 12.93
N LYS A 123 -14.37 -1.97 11.87
CA LYS A 123 -15.48 -1.92 10.91
C LYS A 123 -15.58 -3.19 10.07
N LYS A 124 -16.80 -3.72 9.96
CA LYS A 124 -17.13 -4.85 9.06
C LYS A 124 -17.05 -4.45 7.58
N ASN A 125 -17.61 -3.29 7.22
CA ASN A 125 -17.54 -2.75 5.87
C ASN A 125 -16.47 -1.66 5.81
N LYS A 126 -15.53 -1.81 4.88
CA LYS A 126 -14.40 -0.90 4.66
C LYS A 126 -14.63 0.05 3.48
N GLY A 127 -15.79 -0.06 2.83
CA GLY A 127 -16.16 0.70 1.65
C GLY A 127 -15.42 0.26 0.40
N VAL A 128 -15.48 1.10 -0.62
CA VAL A 128 -14.80 0.94 -1.91
C VAL A 128 -14.16 2.25 -2.35
N CYS A 129 -13.13 2.16 -3.18
CA CYS A 129 -12.57 3.31 -3.86
C CYS A 129 -13.03 3.29 -5.33
N GLY A 130 -13.65 4.37 -5.76
CA GLY A 130 -14.10 4.58 -7.13
C GLY A 130 -13.13 5.46 -7.92
N VAL A 131 -13.10 5.28 -9.24
CA VAL A 131 -12.44 6.14 -10.22
C VAL A 131 -13.45 6.67 -11.23
N ARG A 132 -13.38 7.96 -11.56
CA ARG A 132 -14.19 8.59 -12.60
C ARG A 132 -13.34 9.52 -13.47
N PHE A 133 -13.28 9.25 -14.77
CA PHE A 133 -12.62 10.14 -15.72
C PHE A 133 -13.46 11.40 -15.96
N VAL A 134 -12.79 12.54 -16.07
CA VAL A 134 -13.44 13.86 -16.23
C VAL A 134 -13.19 14.48 -17.61
N ASP A 135 -12.50 13.77 -18.47
CA ASP A 135 -12.18 14.18 -19.83
C ASP A 135 -12.41 13.05 -20.83
N ASN A 136 -12.76 13.41 -22.07
CA ASN A 136 -13.04 12.44 -23.13
C ASN A 136 -11.82 11.60 -23.52
N LYS A 137 -10.60 12.10 -23.26
CA LYS A 137 -9.35 11.39 -23.50
C LYS A 137 -9.00 10.37 -22.40
N GLN A 138 -9.73 10.40 -21.29
CA GLN A 138 -9.49 9.55 -20.12
C GLN A 138 -8.07 9.71 -19.56
N GLU A 139 -7.53 10.93 -19.61
CA GLU A 139 -6.21 11.27 -19.08
C GLU A 139 -6.30 11.87 -17.67
N LYS A 140 -7.47 12.38 -17.27
CA LYS A 140 -7.71 13.03 -15.99
C LYS A 140 -8.85 12.35 -15.25
N TYR A 141 -8.65 12.05 -13.98
CA TYR A 141 -9.68 11.38 -13.18
C TYR A 141 -9.76 11.91 -11.74
N LEU A 142 -10.89 11.61 -11.11
CA LEU A 142 -11.14 11.78 -9.70
C LEU A 142 -11.19 10.42 -9.02
N LEU A 143 -10.69 10.35 -7.80
CA LEU A 143 -10.90 9.24 -6.88
C LEU A 143 -11.93 9.64 -5.82
N LYS A 144 -12.68 8.69 -5.28
CA LYS A 144 -13.57 8.92 -4.13
C LYS A 144 -13.82 7.62 -3.37
N SER A 145 -13.82 7.71 -2.04
CA SER A 145 -14.25 6.61 -1.16
C SER A 145 -15.78 6.60 -1.07
N PHE A 146 -16.37 5.41 -1.08
CA PHE A 146 -17.81 5.19 -0.93
C PHE A 146 -18.06 4.09 0.09
N ASP A 147 -19.21 4.10 0.74
CA ASP A 147 -19.56 3.06 1.71
C ASP A 147 -19.95 1.75 1.01
N SER A 148 -20.41 1.82 -0.25
CA SER A 148 -20.81 0.65 -1.03
C SER A 148 -20.48 0.76 -2.52
N GLU A 149 -20.49 -0.39 -3.20
CA GLU A 149 -20.36 -0.47 -4.65
C GLU A 149 -21.53 0.23 -5.38
N SER A 150 -22.75 0.09 -4.86
CA SER A 150 -23.95 0.76 -5.41
C SER A 150 -23.80 2.28 -5.37
N GLU A 151 -23.42 2.84 -4.22
CA GLU A 151 -23.26 4.29 -4.06
C GLU A 151 -22.22 4.85 -5.03
N ALA A 152 -21.13 4.12 -5.26
CA ALA A 152 -20.11 4.51 -6.23
C ALA A 152 -20.65 4.49 -7.67
N GLN A 153 -21.39 3.44 -8.04
CA GLN A 153 -21.98 3.28 -9.37
C GLN A 153 -23.05 4.35 -9.65
N ASP A 154 -23.92 4.61 -8.69
CA ASP A 154 -24.95 5.66 -8.75
C ASP A 154 -24.33 7.06 -8.91
N ALA A 155 -23.15 7.28 -8.32
CA ALA A 155 -22.35 8.49 -8.50
C ALA A 155 -21.53 8.53 -9.81
N GLY A 156 -21.64 7.51 -10.66
CA GLY A 156 -20.93 7.41 -11.94
C GLY A 156 -19.44 7.05 -11.82
N TYR A 157 -19.03 6.42 -10.70
CA TYR A 157 -17.67 5.93 -10.50
C TYR A 157 -17.56 4.44 -10.83
N MET A 158 -16.44 4.05 -11.45
CA MET A 158 -16.06 2.66 -11.61
C MET A 158 -15.28 2.20 -10.37
N ILE A 159 -15.56 1.02 -9.83
CA ILE A 159 -14.81 0.50 -8.70
C ILE A 159 -13.36 0.19 -9.12
N THR A 160 -12.40 0.68 -8.34
CA THR A 160 -10.98 0.46 -8.61
C THR A 160 -10.27 -0.44 -7.61
N HIS A 161 -10.76 -0.51 -6.37
CA HIS A 161 -10.42 -1.51 -5.36
C HIS A 161 -11.45 -1.48 -4.23
N ARG A 162 -11.53 -2.56 -3.45
CA ARG A 162 -12.23 -2.58 -2.15
C ARG A 162 -11.42 -1.82 -1.10
N SER A 163 -12.07 -1.35 -0.04
CA SER A 163 -11.57 -0.36 0.92
C SER A 163 -11.63 1.08 0.41
N HIS A 164 -11.73 2.04 1.34
CA HIS A 164 -11.56 3.46 1.07
C HIS A 164 -10.27 3.77 0.28
N CYS A 165 -10.27 4.89 -0.44
CA CYS A 165 -9.08 5.38 -1.14
C CYS A 165 -7.98 5.76 -0.14
N GLY A 166 -6.71 5.62 -0.55
CA GLY A 166 -5.53 5.96 0.23
C GLY A 166 -4.33 6.32 -0.65
N THR A 167 -3.13 6.29 -0.07
CA THR A 167 -1.92 6.82 -0.71
C THR A 167 -1.44 6.04 -1.93
N CYS A 168 -1.89 4.79 -2.11
CA CYS A 168 -1.57 3.93 -3.24
C CYS A 168 -2.76 3.73 -4.21
N SER A 169 -3.85 4.50 -4.06
CA SER A 169 -5.06 4.35 -4.88
C SER A 169 -4.96 4.95 -6.29
N SER A 170 -3.89 5.69 -6.60
CA SER A 170 -3.67 6.26 -7.93
C SER A 170 -3.57 5.18 -9.02
N LEU A 171 -4.04 5.44 -10.24
CA LEU A 171 -3.87 4.54 -11.39
C LEU A 171 -2.39 4.29 -11.72
N LYS A 172 -1.51 5.23 -11.40
CA LYS A 172 -0.05 5.04 -11.50
C LYS A 172 0.44 3.93 -10.56
N ASP A 173 -0.02 3.91 -9.32
CA ASP A 173 0.36 2.85 -8.38
C ASP A 173 -0.31 1.52 -8.76
N LEU A 174 -1.52 1.52 -9.33
CA LEU A 174 -2.12 0.33 -9.94
C LEU A 174 -1.24 -0.25 -11.05
N ALA A 175 -0.70 0.59 -11.93
CA ALA A 175 0.22 0.17 -12.99
C ALA A 175 1.43 -0.56 -12.44
N VAL A 176 1.98 -0.12 -11.30
CA VAL A 176 3.10 -0.81 -10.61
C VAL A 176 2.66 -2.21 -10.15
N TYR A 177 1.51 -2.33 -9.50
CA TYR A 177 0.97 -3.62 -9.04
C TYR A 177 0.71 -4.59 -10.20
N LEU A 178 0.20 -4.09 -11.34
CA LEU A 178 -0.03 -4.92 -12.52
C LEU A 178 1.28 -5.33 -13.19
N ALA A 179 2.25 -4.43 -13.28
CA ALA A 179 3.51 -4.68 -13.99
C ALA A 179 4.46 -5.62 -13.23
N LYS A 180 4.40 -5.68 -11.90
CA LYS A 180 5.30 -6.51 -11.09
C LYS A 180 4.51 -7.63 -10.38
N PRO A 181 4.52 -8.88 -10.89
CA PRO A 181 3.85 -10.00 -10.22
C PRO A 181 4.39 -10.28 -8.82
N ASP A 182 5.72 -10.24 -8.68
CA ASP A 182 6.38 -10.32 -7.39
C ASP A 182 6.77 -8.91 -6.89
N LEU A 183 6.12 -8.51 -5.80
CA LEU A 183 6.50 -7.32 -5.02
C LEU A 183 7.20 -7.69 -3.71
N THR A 184 7.14 -8.96 -3.30
CA THR A 184 7.64 -9.44 -2.02
C THR A 184 9.16 -9.31 -1.97
N THR A 185 9.87 -9.85 -2.96
CA THR A 185 11.33 -9.80 -3.04
C THR A 185 11.89 -8.37 -3.06
N PRO A 186 11.46 -7.48 -3.99
CA PRO A 186 11.98 -6.12 -4.00
C PRO A 186 11.55 -5.30 -2.75
N ALA A 187 10.37 -5.56 -2.17
CA ALA A 187 9.93 -4.85 -0.96
C ALA A 187 10.77 -5.25 0.25
N LYS A 188 11.03 -6.55 0.44
CA LYS A 188 11.95 -7.07 1.45
C LYS A 188 13.31 -6.42 1.31
N SER A 189 13.87 -6.38 0.09
CA SER A 189 15.16 -5.75 -0.16
C SER A 189 15.16 -4.26 0.23
N CYS A 190 14.11 -3.50 -0.16
CA CYS A 190 13.97 -2.08 0.19
C CYS A 190 13.80 -1.81 1.69
N SER A 191 13.13 -2.69 2.43
CA SER A 191 12.88 -2.54 3.88
C SER A 191 14.15 -2.55 4.73
N ARG A 192 15.29 -3.03 4.20
CA ARG A 192 16.59 -3.06 4.88
C ARG A 192 17.30 -1.72 4.97
N GLY A 193 16.76 -0.67 4.33
CA GLY A 193 17.37 0.65 4.34
C GLY A 193 17.61 1.16 5.78
N LEU A 194 18.81 1.73 6.01
CA LEU A 194 19.24 2.18 7.34
C LEU A 194 18.34 3.25 7.99
N ASN A 195 17.56 3.96 7.19
CA ASN A 195 16.59 4.94 7.66
C ASN A 195 15.42 5.05 6.67
N LEU A 196 14.32 5.64 7.15
CA LEU A 196 13.07 5.78 6.40
C LEU A 196 13.23 6.51 5.06
N ASN A 197 14.10 7.51 4.95
CA ASN A 197 14.36 8.20 3.68
C ASN A 197 14.99 7.27 2.63
N LYS A 198 15.94 6.42 3.04
CA LYS A 198 16.55 5.41 2.14
C LYS A 198 15.54 4.34 1.75
N VAL A 199 14.74 3.85 2.70
CA VAL A 199 13.67 2.88 2.45
C VAL A 199 12.65 3.45 1.45
N LYS A 200 12.13 4.66 1.69
CA LYS A 200 11.23 5.37 0.78
C LYS A 200 11.83 5.53 -0.62
N LYS A 201 13.09 6.00 -0.69
CA LYS A 201 13.79 6.19 -1.97
C LYS A 201 13.90 4.87 -2.74
N CYS A 202 14.13 3.76 -2.04
CA CYS A 202 14.15 2.43 -2.66
C CYS A 202 12.77 2.04 -3.21
N TYR A 203 11.70 2.14 -2.42
CA TYR A 203 10.33 1.86 -2.89
C TYR A 203 9.96 2.71 -4.13
N LYS A 204 10.32 3.99 -4.13
CA LYS A 204 10.08 4.88 -5.27
C LYS A 204 10.92 4.50 -6.50
N LYS A 205 12.22 4.21 -6.33
CA LYS A 205 13.15 4.00 -7.44
C LYS A 205 13.15 2.58 -7.99
N ILE A 206 13.11 1.56 -7.14
CA ILE A 206 13.24 0.16 -7.54
C ILE A 206 11.87 -0.45 -7.84
N ILE A 207 10.88 -0.16 -7.00
CA ILE A 207 9.53 -0.69 -7.20
C ILE A 207 8.71 0.22 -8.13
N GLY A 208 8.88 1.54 -8.02
CA GLY A 208 8.21 2.49 -8.92
C GLY A 208 6.97 3.16 -8.35
N PHE A 209 6.70 2.96 -7.06
CA PHE A 209 5.59 3.62 -6.39
C PHE A 209 5.69 5.15 -6.45
N SER A 210 4.53 5.80 -6.41
CA SER A 210 4.41 7.23 -6.18
C SER A 210 5.06 7.62 -4.84
N ASN A 211 5.33 8.92 -4.66
CA ASN A 211 6.00 9.38 -3.44
C ASN A 211 5.19 9.01 -2.19
N ASN A 212 3.88 9.28 -2.18
CA ASN A 212 3.00 9.04 -1.04
C ASN A 212 2.82 7.54 -0.76
N CYS A 213 2.68 6.72 -1.81
CA CYS A 213 2.62 5.27 -1.64
C CYS A 213 3.93 4.72 -1.05
N ALA A 214 5.09 5.17 -1.58
CA ALA A 214 6.40 4.77 -1.07
C ALA A 214 6.63 5.18 0.40
N GLU A 215 6.04 6.28 0.86
CA GLU A 215 6.11 6.72 2.26
C GLU A 215 5.39 5.76 3.20
N VAL A 216 4.16 5.36 2.87
CA VAL A 216 3.40 4.41 3.71
C VAL A 216 4.07 3.03 3.75
N TRP A 217 4.63 2.57 2.63
CA TRP A 217 5.46 1.35 2.60
C TRP A 217 6.71 1.46 3.49
N ALA A 218 7.34 2.63 3.52
CA ALA A 218 8.48 2.88 4.39
C ALA A 218 8.07 2.86 5.87
N TYR A 219 6.98 3.53 6.23
CA TYR A 219 6.42 3.47 7.59
C TYR A 219 6.10 2.05 8.02
N SER A 220 5.49 1.26 7.13
CA SER A 220 5.21 -0.16 7.40
C SER A 220 6.47 -0.96 7.65
N SER A 221 7.48 -0.79 6.79
CA SER A 221 8.78 -1.46 6.94
C SER A 221 9.43 -1.16 8.30
N GLU A 222 9.38 0.11 8.73
CA GLU A 222 9.89 0.52 10.04
C GLU A 222 9.09 -0.07 11.20
N GLN A 223 7.76 -0.07 11.10
CA GLN A 223 6.89 -0.65 12.11
C GLN A 223 7.18 -2.15 12.27
N THR A 224 7.30 -2.89 11.17
CA THR A 224 7.63 -4.32 11.16
C THR A 224 9.00 -4.56 11.77
N ARG A 225 10.01 -3.75 11.40
CA ARG A 225 11.34 -3.83 11.99
C ARG A 225 11.32 -3.64 13.51
N ARG A 226 10.54 -2.68 14.01
CA ARG A 226 10.41 -2.40 15.45
C ARG A 226 9.68 -3.48 16.24
N HIS A 227 8.62 -4.07 15.67
CA HIS A 227 7.70 -4.95 16.41
C HIS A 227 7.79 -6.43 16.08
N CYS A 228 8.38 -6.76 14.94
CA CYS A 228 8.50 -8.11 14.41
C CYS A 228 9.95 -8.49 14.08
N GLY A 229 10.90 -7.54 14.10
CA GLY A 229 12.31 -7.80 13.78
C GLY A 229 12.91 -8.98 14.53
N LYS A 230 12.68 -9.08 15.86
CA LYS A 230 13.13 -10.24 16.65
C LYS A 230 12.49 -11.55 16.21
N THR A 231 11.18 -11.56 15.96
CA THR A 231 10.44 -12.74 15.47
C THR A 231 10.98 -13.19 14.12
N CYS A 232 11.20 -12.24 13.20
CA CYS A 232 11.73 -12.51 11.88
C CYS A 232 13.20 -12.98 11.90
N ILE A 233 14.05 -12.41 12.76
CA ILE A 233 15.43 -12.88 12.96
C ILE A 233 15.45 -14.31 13.49
N LYS A 234 14.57 -14.64 14.45
CA LYS A 234 14.45 -16.01 14.97
C LYS A 234 14.00 -16.99 13.89
N PHE A 235 13.09 -16.59 13.01
CA PHE A 235 12.54 -17.46 11.97
C PHE A 235 13.48 -17.66 10.77
N TYR A 236 13.99 -16.57 10.19
CA TYR A 236 14.82 -16.63 8.99
C TYR A 236 16.32 -16.83 9.30
N GLY A 237 16.77 -16.40 10.48
CA GLY A 237 18.19 -16.29 10.83
C GLY A 237 18.78 -14.93 10.43
N LEU A 238 19.63 -14.36 11.28
CA LEU A 238 20.20 -13.03 11.08
C LEU A 238 20.99 -12.91 9.77
N LEU A 239 21.86 -13.89 9.48
CA LEU A 239 22.69 -13.89 8.27
C LEU A 239 21.85 -13.96 7.00
N ASN A 240 20.78 -14.74 7.00
CA ASN A 240 19.87 -14.89 5.87
C ASN A 240 19.09 -13.60 5.59
N LEU A 241 18.64 -12.90 6.64
CA LEU A 241 18.02 -11.58 6.50
C LEU A 241 18.97 -10.53 5.93
N LEU A 242 20.26 -10.59 6.29
CA LEU A 242 21.26 -9.67 5.76
C LEU A 242 21.61 -9.98 4.30
N ARG A 243 21.67 -11.27 3.92
CA ARG A 243 22.07 -11.76 2.59
C ARG A 243 20.94 -11.91 1.56
N ASP A 244 19.70 -11.56 1.92
CA ASP A 244 18.51 -11.71 1.05
C ASP A 244 18.13 -13.16 0.71
N SER A 245 18.62 -14.13 1.50
CA SER A 245 18.29 -15.56 1.34
C SER A 245 17.16 -15.94 2.28
N MET A 246 15.98 -15.34 2.06
CA MET A 246 14.76 -15.66 2.80
C MET A 246 13.93 -16.73 2.07
N ASP A 247 14.59 -17.81 1.65
CA ASP A 247 14.03 -18.85 0.77
C ASP A 247 13.07 -19.81 1.48
N ARG A 248 12.54 -19.41 2.65
CA ARG A 248 11.51 -20.18 3.36
C ARG A 248 10.13 -19.83 2.85
N SER A 249 9.24 -20.82 2.89
CA SER A 249 7.82 -20.65 2.55
C SER A 249 7.19 -19.50 3.33
N ASN A 250 6.24 -18.82 2.67
CA ASN A 250 5.39 -17.82 3.31
C ASN A 250 4.35 -18.47 4.23
N LEU A 251 4.12 -19.76 4.06
CA LEU A 251 3.18 -20.58 4.83
C LEU A 251 3.94 -21.61 5.68
N ASP A 252 3.36 -21.99 6.83
CA ASP A 252 3.77 -23.17 7.59
C ASP A 252 3.17 -24.46 7.00
N GLU A 253 3.43 -25.59 7.67
CA GLU A 253 3.02 -26.93 7.21
C GLU A 253 1.49 -27.09 7.23
N GLU A 254 0.81 -26.33 8.09
CA GLU A 254 -0.64 -26.27 8.22
C GLU A 254 -1.29 -25.26 7.26
N GLY A 255 -0.50 -24.58 6.42
CA GLY A 255 -0.98 -23.60 5.45
C GLY A 255 -1.28 -22.21 6.03
N ASN A 256 -0.95 -21.95 7.30
CA ASN A 256 -1.06 -20.63 7.91
C ASN A 256 0.14 -19.75 7.55
N LEU A 257 0.02 -18.44 7.73
CA LEU A 257 1.17 -17.53 7.54
C LEU A 257 2.29 -17.87 8.51
N ASN A 258 3.53 -17.92 8.01
CA ASN A 258 4.68 -18.11 8.88
C ASN A 258 4.77 -17.01 9.96
N VAL A 259 5.42 -17.31 11.08
CA VAL A 259 5.42 -16.44 12.27
C VAL A 259 5.93 -15.01 12.03
N CYS A 260 6.83 -14.79 11.05
CA CYS A 260 7.30 -13.45 10.71
C CYS A 260 6.22 -12.67 9.95
N ILE A 261 5.62 -13.29 8.93
CA ILE A 261 4.56 -12.68 8.11
C ILE A 261 3.29 -12.48 8.93
N ALA A 262 2.94 -13.42 9.81
CA ALA A 262 1.83 -13.28 10.74
C ALA A 262 2.03 -12.06 11.65
N CYS A 263 3.22 -11.90 12.24
CA CYS A 263 3.51 -10.72 13.06
C CYS A 263 3.36 -9.41 12.27
N ASP A 264 3.86 -9.37 11.03
CA ASP A 264 3.70 -8.22 10.13
C ASP A 264 2.22 -7.92 9.85
N GLU A 265 1.43 -8.93 9.50
CA GLU A 265 -0.01 -8.80 9.20
C GLU A 265 -0.80 -8.21 10.39
N TYR A 266 -0.42 -8.53 11.63
CA TYR A 266 -1.13 -8.06 12.82
C TYR A 266 -0.60 -6.72 13.36
N LYS A 267 0.71 -6.50 13.38
CA LYS A 267 1.29 -5.31 14.04
C LYS A 267 1.55 -4.14 13.08
N SER A 268 1.71 -4.44 11.79
CA SER A 268 1.89 -3.44 10.73
C SER A 268 0.70 -3.42 9.77
N GLY A 269 0.07 -4.57 9.51
CA GLY A 269 -1.01 -4.70 8.54
C GLY A 269 -2.16 -3.71 8.69
N PRO A 270 -2.72 -3.42 9.90
CA PRO A 270 -3.81 -2.46 10.04
C PRO A 270 -3.46 -1.06 9.55
N GLY A 271 -2.34 -0.51 10.03
CA GLY A 271 -1.88 0.83 9.63
C GLY A 271 -1.46 0.88 8.17
N PHE A 272 -0.82 -0.18 7.67
CA PHE A 272 -0.47 -0.29 6.25
C PHE A 272 -1.71 -0.28 5.37
N LYS A 273 -2.67 -1.20 5.59
CA LYS A 273 -3.91 -1.33 4.80
C LYS A 273 -4.72 -0.04 4.79
N TYR A 274 -4.85 0.61 5.95
CA TYR A 274 -5.50 1.91 6.07
C TYR A 274 -4.77 2.98 5.24
N GLY A 275 -3.47 3.15 5.46
CA GLY A 275 -2.71 4.21 4.79
C GLY A 275 -2.64 4.05 3.28
N VAL A 276 -2.48 2.82 2.77
CA VAL A 276 -2.36 2.59 1.32
C VAL A 276 -3.69 2.66 0.60
N GLY A 277 -4.79 2.24 1.24
CA GLY A 277 -6.11 2.05 0.63
C GLY A 277 -6.15 0.90 -0.39
N ARG A 278 -5.16 0.82 -1.28
CA ARG A 278 -4.97 -0.24 -2.27
C ARG A 278 -3.88 -1.22 -1.88
N ASN A 279 -4.17 -2.51 -2.04
CA ASN A 279 -3.18 -3.58 -2.17
C ASN A 279 -3.58 -4.53 -3.31
N ARG A 280 -2.77 -5.56 -3.58
CA ARG A 280 -3.07 -6.52 -4.66
C ARG A 280 -4.42 -7.23 -4.47
N ARG A 281 -4.71 -7.70 -3.24
CA ARG A 281 -5.90 -8.49 -2.90
C ARG A 281 -7.19 -7.73 -3.14
N ASN A 282 -7.28 -6.51 -2.59
CA ASN A 282 -8.47 -5.69 -2.74
C ASN A 282 -8.63 -5.08 -4.15
N SER A 283 -7.64 -5.27 -5.03
CA SER A 283 -7.69 -4.89 -6.45
C SER A 283 -7.95 -6.07 -7.39
N GLY A 284 -8.11 -7.30 -6.89
CA GLY A 284 -8.28 -8.47 -7.75
C GLY A 284 -7.00 -8.93 -8.45
N ILE A 285 -5.84 -8.54 -7.92
CA ILE A 285 -4.54 -8.90 -8.49
C ILE A 285 -3.97 -10.06 -7.67
N THR A 286 -3.69 -11.18 -8.33
CA THR A 286 -3.04 -12.34 -7.70
C THR A 286 -1.69 -11.96 -7.11
N SER A 287 -1.35 -12.49 -5.93
CA SER A 287 -0.13 -12.14 -5.21
C SER A 287 0.84 -13.32 -5.14
N ALA A 288 2.13 -13.06 -4.93
CA ALA A 288 3.14 -14.12 -4.73
C ALA A 288 2.94 -14.90 -3.41
N ILE A 289 2.16 -14.36 -2.46
CA ILE A 289 1.74 -15.07 -1.26
C ILE A 289 0.40 -15.72 -1.58
N GLN A 290 0.37 -17.05 -1.67
CA GLN A 290 -0.85 -17.82 -1.83
C GLN A 290 -1.71 -17.70 -0.57
N ARG A 291 -2.99 -17.38 -0.75
CA ARG A 291 -4.04 -17.31 0.28
C ARG A 291 -5.37 -17.69 -0.41
N GLU A 292 -6.40 -17.99 0.38
CA GLU A 292 -7.73 -18.40 -0.10
C GLU A 292 -8.30 -17.48 -1.20
N GLU A 293 -8.89 -18.06 -2.23
CA GLU A 293 -9.42 -17.32 -3.40
C GLU A 293 -10.54 -16.33 -3.03
N SER A 294 -11.28 -16.60 -1.95
CA SER A 294 -12.34 -15.72 -1.42
C SER A 294 -11.84 -14.33 -1.00
N ASP A 295 -10.53 -14.16 -0.82
CA ASP A 295 -9.91 -12.87 -0.49
C ASP A 295 -9.70 -11.96 -1.72
N LEU A 296 -9.85 -12.49 -2.95
CA LEU A 296 -9.67 -11.72 -4.18
C LEU A 296 -10.97 -11.08 -4.65
N TYR A 297 -10.94 -9.76 -4.75
CA TYR A 297 -12.08 -9.03 -5.29
C TYR A 297 -12.00 -8.91 -6.81
N VAL A 298 -12.99 -9.44 -7.54
CA VAL A 298 -12.97 -9.44 -9.00
C VAL A 298 -13.18 -8.02 -9.54
N ILE A 299 -12.13 -7.44 -10.14
CA ILE A 299 -12.20 -6.15 -10.85
C ILE A 299 -11.56 -6.32 -12.23
N ASP A 300 -12.29 -5.87 -13.26
CA ASP A 300 -11.76 -5.77 -14.60
C ASP A 300 -11.22 -4.36 -14.89
N HIS A 301 -9.91 -4.19 -14.74
CA HIS A 301 -9.23 -2.92 -15.00
C HIS A 301 -9.18 -2.53 -16.49
N TYR A 302 -9.48 -3.45 -17.42
CA TYR A 302 -9.51 -3.13 -18.85
C TYR A 302 -10.73 -2.28 -19.21
N LYS A 303 -11.81 -2.36 -18.43
CA LYS A 303 -13.04 -1.58 -18.63
C LYS A 303 -12.90 -0.09 -18.31
N TYR A 304 -11.80 0.33 -17.70
CA TYR A 304 -11.55 1.76 -17.40
C TYR A 304 -11.47 2.61 -18.65
N PHE A 305 -10.85 2.07 -19.70
CA PHE A 305 -10.58 2.80 -20.92
C PHE A 305 -11.44 2.23 -22.03
N ARG A 306 -12.24 3.10 -22.65
CA ARG A 306 -13.15 2.74 -23.75
C ARG A 306 -12.66 3.43 -25.01
#